data_AF-A0A5C7BGY8-F1
#
_entry.id   AF-A0A5C7BGY8-F1
#
_cell.length_a   1.000
_cell.length_b   1.000
_cell.length_c   1.000
_cell.angle_alpha   90.00
_cell.angle_beta   90.00
_cell.angle_gamma   90.00
#
_symmetry.space_group_name_H-M   'P 1'
#
loop_
_entity.id
_entity.type
_entity.pdbx_description
1 polymer ?
#
loop_
_entity_poly.entity_id
_entity_poly.type
_entity_poly.pdbx_seq_one_letter_code
_entity_poly.pdbx_strand_id
1 'polypeptide(L)' 'MTFKYKNLAHQAAEAERHAHFSDAAELWRQALDTARAVDIVWIKIRIEFCVNAAARCWGVEN' A
#
# COMPACT_ATOMS: atom_id res chain seq x y z
N MET A 1 4.82 -9.94 -14.92
CA MET A 1 4.24 -8.90 -14.04
C MET A 1 3.24 -8.13 -14.88
N THR A 2 1.97 -8.11 -14.49
CA THR A 2 0.93 -7.36 -15.19
C THR A 2 1.19 -5.85 -15.02
N PHE A 3 0.94 -5.05 -16.05
CA PHE A 3 1.07 -3.59 -15.97
C PHE A 3 0.22 -3.00 -14.84
N LYS A 4 -0.93 -3.64 -14.56
CA LYS A 4 -1.86 -3.26 -13.48
C LYS A 4 -1.23 -3.34 -12.09
N TYR A 5 -0.54 -4.44 -11.75
CA TYR A 5 0.15 -4.56 -10.46
C TYR A 5 1.20 -3.47 -10.26
N LYS A 6 2.04 -3.23 -11.28
CA LYS A 6 3.12 -2.23 -11.20
C LYS A 6 2.57 -0.82 -11.00
N ASN A 7 1.48 -0.47 -11.68
CA ASN A 7 0.84 0.83 -11.55
C ASN A 7 0.24 1.02 -10.14
N LEU A 8 -0.50 0.02 -9.65
CA LEU A 8 -1.10 0.05 -8.31
C LEU A 8 -0.04 0.14 -7.21
N ALA A 9 1.04 -0.65 -7.32
CA ALA A 9 2.15 -0.60 -6.38
C ALA A 9 2.89 0.74 -6.40
N HIS A 10 2.99 1.40 -7.56
CA HIS A 10 3.59 2.73 -7.67
C HIS A 10 2.72 3.79 -6.98
N GLN A 11 1.42 3.80 -7.26
CA GLN A 11 0.47 4.71 -6.62
C GLN A 11 0.42 4.51 -5.10
N ALA A 12 0.44 3.25 -4.64
CA ALA A 12 0.46 2.93 -3.22
C ALA A 12 1.74 3.47 -2.55
N ALA A 13 2.89 3.31 -3.19
CA ALA A 13 4.16 3.83 -2.69
C ALA A 13 4.21 5.37 -2.67
N GLU A 14 3.57 6.03 -3.64
CA GLU A 14 3.43 7.48 -3.67
C GLU A 14 2.52 7.97 -2.54
N ALA A 15 1.37 7.33 -2.34
CA ALA A 15 0.46 7.63 -1.23
C ALA A 15 1.15 7.48 0.15
N GLU A 16 2.00 6.47 0.32
CA GLU A 16 2.81 6.34 1.54
C GLU A 16 3.79 7.50 1.75
N ARG A 17 4.39 8.05 0.68
CA ARG A 17 5.29 9.20 0.78
C ARG A 17 4.55 10.47 1.19
N HIS A 18 3.29 10.60 0.78
CA HIS A 18 2.42 11.70 1.19
C HIS A 18 1.72 11.45 2.53
N ALA A 19 2.08 10.38 3.25
CA ALA A 19 1.43 9.97 4.50
C ALA A 19 -0.08 9.68 4.38
N HIS A 20 -0.59 9.45 3.17
CA HIS A 20 -1.96 9.02 2.91
C HIS A 20 -2.07 7.51 3.14
N PHE A 21 -1.83 7.09 4.38
CA PHE A 21 -1.69 5.67 4.72
C PHE A 21 -2.98 4.86 4.54
N SER A 22 -4.16 5.48 4.73
CA SER A 22 -5.45 4.84 4.46
C SER A 22 -5.61 4.49 2.98
N ASP A 23 -5.36 5.45 2.09
CA ASP A 23 -5.45 5.27 0.64
C ASP A 23 -4.40 4.27 0.14
N ALA A 24 -3.18 4.36 0.69
CA ALA A 24 -2.11 3.42 0.38
C ALA A 24 -2.49 1.96 0.71
N ALA A 25 -3.13 1.72 1.87
CA ALA A 25 -3.58 0.39 2.25
C ALA A 25 -4.60 -0.19 1.26
N GLU A 26 -5.51 0.65 0.75
CA GLU A 26 -6.50 0.23 -0.22
C GLU A 26 -5.88 -0.07 -1.59
N LEU A 27 -4.94 0.77 -2.05
CA LEU A 27 -4.17 0.53 -3.28
C LEU A 27 -3.35 -0.76 -3.20
N TRP A 28 -2.76 -1.08 -2.05
CA TRP A 28 -2.07 -2.36 -1.85
C TRP A 28 -3.03 -3.55 -1.87
N ARG A 29 -4.26 -3.42 -1.34
CA ARG A 29 -5.29 -4.47 -1.46
C ARG A 29 -5.71 -4.72 -2.90
N GLN A 30 -5.85 -3.66 -3.70
CA GLN A 30 -6.11 -3.80 -5.14
C GLN A 30 -4.92 -4.43 -5.88
N ALA A 31 -3.68 -4.08 -5.49
CA ALA A 31 -2.48 -4.68 -6.05
C ALA A 31 -2.41 -6.18 -5.74
N LEU A 32 -2.82 -6.59 -4.53
CA LEU A 32 -2.82 -7.98 -4.08
C LEU A 32 -3.65 -8.91 -4.99
N ASP A 33 -4.80 -8.45 -5.47
CA ASP A 33 -5.68 -9.20 -6.38
C ASP A 33 -4.98 -9.60 -7.69
N THR A 34 -4.03 -8.77 -8.13
CA THR A 34 -3.32 -8.96 -9.41
C THR A 34 -1.86 -9.39 -9.24
N ALA A 35 -1.45 -9.63 -7.99
CA ALA A 35 -0.08 -9.94 -7.62
C ALA A 35 0.25 -11.43 -7.84
N ARG A 36 1.53 -11.71 -8.05
CA ARG A 36 2.03 -13.10 -8.10
C ARG A 36 2.23 -13.62 -6.68
N ALA A 37 2.21 -14.94 -6.51
CA ALA A 37 2.41 -15.60 -5.22
C ALA A 37 3.66 -15.11 -4.44
N VAL A 38 4.76 -14.83 -5.15
CA VAL A 38 6.00 -14.30 -4.54
C VAL A 38 5.84 -12.89 -3.97
N ASP A 39 4.98 -12.07 -4.56
CA ASP A 39 4.77 -10.67 -4.20
C ASP A 39 3.71 -10.54 -3.08
N ILE A 40 2.86 -11.54 -2.87
CA ILE A 40 1.74 -11.53 -1.89
C ILE A 40 2.21 -11.22 -0.47
N VAL A 41 3.28 -11.88 0.01
CA VAL A 41 3.75 -11.72 1.39
C VAL A 41 4.21 -10.28 1.63
N TRP A 42 4.96 -9.72 0.67
CA TRP A 42 5.41 -8.34 0.73
C TRP A 42 4.24 -7.35 0.77
N ILE A 43 3.24 -7.55 -0.08
CA ILE A 43 2.05 -6.69 -0.14
C ILE A 43 1.26 -6.73 1.18
N LYS A 44 1.10 -7.91 1.79
CA LYS A 44 0.42 -8.04 3.09
C LYS A 44 1.13 -7.26 4.20
N ILE A 45 2.45 -7.37 4.27
CA ILE A 45 3.26 -6.59 5.24
C ILE A 45 3.02 -5.09 5.04
N ARG A 46 2.94 -4.63 3.79
CA ARG A 46 2.68 -3.22 3.47
C ARG A 46 1.28 -2.76 3.83
N ILE A 47 0.26 -3.59 3.59
CA ILE A 47 -1.10 -3.31 4.04
C ILE A 47 -1.14 -3.14 5.56
N GLU A 48 -0.53 -4.07 6.32
CA GLU A 48 -0.47 -3.99 7.78
C GLU A 48 0.26 -2.73 8.26
N PHE A 49 1.39 -2.39 7.63
CA PHE A 49 2.13 -1.16 7.92
C PHE A 49 1.26 0.08 7.70
N CYS A 50 0.63 0.21 6.53
CA CYS A 50 -0.22 1.35 6.20
C CYS A 50 -1.43 1.47 7.14
N VAL A 51 -2.11 0.36 7.47
CA VAL A 51 -3.23 0.37 8.41
C VAL A 51 -2.79 0.82 9.81
N ASN A 52 -1.64 0.34 10.29
CA ASN A 52 -1.12 0.75 11.59
C ASN A 52 -0.67 2.22 11.60
N ALA A 53 -0.02 2.68 10.53
CA ALA A 53 0.38 4.08 10.37
C ALA A 53 -0.83 5.02 10.35
N ALA A 54 -1.90 4.64 9.63
CA ALA A 54 -3.16 5.37 9.62
C ALA A 54 -3.82 5.40 11.02
N ALA A 55 -3.87 4.26 11.71
CA ALA A 55 -4.44 4.16 13.06
C ALA A 55 -3.67 4.99 14.11
N ARG A 56 -2.38 5.23 13.87
CA ARG A 56 -1.50 6.06 14.74
C ARG A 56 -1.40 7.51 14.28
N CYS A 57 -2.17 7.92 13.27
CA CYS A 57 -2.13 9.26 12.67
C CYS A 57 -0.70 9.71 12.26
N TRP A 58 0.12 8.78 11.77
CA TRP A 58 1.45 9.12 11.30
C TRP A 58 1.35 10.11 10.13
N GLY A 59 2.21 11.14 10.14
CA GLY A 59 2.23 12.19 9.12
C GLY A 59 1.15 13.27 9.25
N VAL A 60 0.32 13.23 10.30
CA VAL A 60 -0.46 14.39 10.73
C VAL A 60 0.48 15.23 11.60
N GLU A 61 1.19 16.19 11.01
CA GLU A 61 1.85 17.24 11.78
C GLU A 61 0.76 18.08 12.47
N ASN A 62 0.86 18.21 13.80
CA ASN A 62 -0.05 19.01 14.62
C ASN A 62 0.25 20.51 14.49
#